data_AF-A0A144M5G4-F1
#
_entry.id   AF-A0A144M5G4-F1
#
_cell.length_a   1.000
_cell.length_b   1.000
_cell.length_c   1.000
_cell.angle_alpha   90.00
_cell.angle_beta   90.00
_cell.angle_gamma   90.00
#
_symmetry.space_group_name_H-M   'P 1'
#
loop_
_entity.id
_entity.type
_entity.pdbx_description
1 polymer ?
#
loop_
_entity_poly.entity_id
_entity_poly.type
_entity_poly.pdbx_seq_one_letter_code
_entity_poly.pdbx_strand_id
1 'polypeptide(L)'
;MAAQSRDTTNEAIDITTAANGSPAAVTPEEREWLDHRVESWVETYKKSMLTPIALSLVATHQPAEISTIAEAVTAATGWQITERGLYRTIKRLQDSGFLVSTAVDAPRTGAKRKLLSLTPLGASYLSGIKGSLVEVPEER
;
A
#
# COMPACT_ATOMS: atom_id res chain seq x y z
N MET A 1 7.42 -47.72 21.33
CA MET A 1 7.23 -46.27 21.22
C MET A 1 7.59 -45.86 19.81
N ALA A 2 6.60 -45.78 18.92
CA ALA A 2 6.81 -45.46 17.51
C ALA A 2 6.58 -43.96 17.28
N ALA A 3 7.59 -43.29 16.71
CA ALA A 3 7.52 -41.91 16.27
C ALA A 3 6.63 -41.81 15.02
N GLN A 4 5.56 -41.03 15.09
CA GLN A 4 4.77 -40.66 13.92
C GLN A 4 5.41 -39.42 13.27
N SER A 5 6.13 -39.64 12.17
CA SER A 5 6.44 -38.59 11.21
C SER A 5 5.14 -38.13 10.55
N ARG A 6 4.79 -36.86 10.74
CA ARG A 6 3.72 -36.22 9.97
C ARG A 6 4.31 -35.79 8.63
N ASP A 7 3.96 -36.57 7.61
CA ASP A 7 4.19 -36.28 6.20
C ASP A 7 3.39 -35.02 5.86
N THR A 8 4.07 -33.90 5.64
CA THR A 8 3.47 -32.68 5.10
C THR A 8 3.46 -32.81 3.59
N THR A 9 2.40 -33.43 3.05
CA THR A 9 2.15 -33.41 1.60
C THR A 9 1.80 -31.99 1.21
N ASN A 10 2.81 -31.30 0.67
CA ASN A 10 2.66 -30.04 -0.03
C ASN A 10 1.86 -30.34 -1.30
N GLU A 11 0.56 -30.04 -1.32
CA GLU A 11 -0.24 -30.11 -2.55
C GLU A 11 0.31 -29.07 -3.52
N ALA A 12 1.17 -29.54 -4.43
CA ALA A 12 1.55 -28.79 -5.61
C ALA A 12 0.27 -28.48 -6.39
N ILE A 13 0.02 -27.19 -6.61
CA ILE A 13 -1.05 -26.74 -7.50
C ILE A 13 -0.64 -27.20 -8.91
N ASP A 14 -1.25 -28.28 -9.37
CA ASP A 14 -1.07 -28.81 -10.72
C ASP A 14 -1.80 -27.89 -11.71
N ILE A 15 -1.08 -26.92 -12.26
CA ILE A 15 -1.57 -26.02 -13.31
C ILE A 15 -1.14 -26.59 -14.66
N THR A 16 -1.75 -27.69 -15.07
CA THR A 16 -1.58 -28.21 -16.44
C THR A 16 -2.92 -28.43 -17.11
N THR A 17 -3.62 -27.33 -17.42
CA THR A 17 -4.68 -27.34 -18.45
C THR A 17 -4.16 -26.57 -19.65
N ALA A 18 -3.67 -27.32 -20.65
CA ALA A 18 -3.30 -26.79 -21.95
C ALA A 18 -4.56 -26.34 -22.70
N ALA A 19 -4.81 -25.03 -22.76
CA ALA A 19 -5.82 -24.45 -23.64
C ALA A 19 -5.20 -24.19 -25.03
N ASN A 20 -5.31 -25.18 -25.91
CA ASN A 20 -5.12 -24.98 -27.35
C ASN A 20 -6.33 -24.20 -27.91
N GLY A 21 -6.12 -22.93 -28.24
CA GLY A 21 -7.10 -22.13 -28.97
C GLY A 21 -6.52 -20.75 -29.29
N SER A 22 -6.49 -20.39 -30.57
CA SER A 22 -6.26 -19.01 -30.99
C SER A 22 -7.22 -18.09 -30.22
N PRO A 23 -6.79 -16.98 -29.60
CA PRO A 23 -7.67 -16.21 -28.72
C PRO A 23 -8.84 -15.68 -29.56
N ALA A 24 -10.04 -16.19 -29.28
CA ALA A 24 -11.25 -15.58 -29.78
C ALA A 24 -11.26 -14.11 -29.36
N ALA A 25 -11.64 -13.21 -30.26
CA ALA A 25 -11.65 -11.79 -29.96
C ALA A 25 -12.57 -11.52 -28.76
N VAL A 26 -12.03 -10.83 -27.73
CA VAL A 26 -12.76 -10.45 -26.51
C VAL A 26 -14.03 -9.69 -26.89
N THR A 27 -15.17 -10.23 -26.51
CA THR A 27 -16.49 -9.63 -26.74
C THR A 27 -16.66 -8.33 -25.94
N PRO A 28 -17.63 -7.46 -26.30
CA PRO A 28 -17.91 -6.24 -25.52
C PRO A 28 -18.27 -6.53 -24.06
N GLU A 29 -19.07 -7.57 -23.81
CA GLU A 29 -19.50 -7.98 -22.46
C GLU A 29 -18.31 -8.46 -21.63
N GLU A 30 -17.42 -9.27 -22.22
CA GLU A 30 -16.19 -9.71 -21.56
C GLU A 30 -15.25 -8.54 -21.26
N ARG A 31 -15.21 -7.52 -22.13
CA ARG A 31 -14.40 -6.32 -21.92
C ARG A 31 -14.90 -5.49 -20.74
N GLU A 32 -16.20 -5.23 -20.67
CA GLU A 32 -16.82 -4.53 -19.54
C GLU A 32 -16.59 -5.28 -18.23
N TRP A 33 -16.76 -6.60 -18.25
CA TRP A 33 -16.45 -7.43 -17.09
C TRP A 33 -14.97 -7.35 -16.68
N LEU A 34 -14.05 -7.43 -17.65
CA LEU A 34 -12.60 -7.30 -17.39
C LEU A 34 -12.26 -5.93 -16.79
N ASP A 35 -12.80 -4.84 -17.35
CA ASP A 35 -12.56 -3.48 -16.86
C ASP A 35 -12.99 -3.34 -15.39
N HIS A 36 -14.17 -3.84 -15.04
CA HIS A 36 -14.64 -3.86 -13.66
C HIS A 36 -13.76 -4.70 -12.72
N ARG A 37 -13.25 -5.84 -13.20
CA ARG A 37 -12.34 -6.69 -12.42
C ARG A 37 -11.00 -6.01 -12.17
N VAL A 38 -10.45 -5.36 -13.19
CA VAL A 38 -9.22 -4.58 -13.09
C VAL A 38 -9.42 -3.41 -12.13
N GLU A 39 -10.50 -2.65 -12.26
CA GLU A 39 -10.81 -1.52 -11.37
C GLU A 39 -10.91 -1.97 -9.90
N SER A 40 -11.66 -3.03 -9.63
CA SER A 40 -11.82 -3.58 -8.28
C SER A 40 -10.48 -4.04 -7.68
N TRP A 41 -9.62 -4.65 -8.49
CA TRP A 41 -8.30 -5.08 -8.07
C TRP A 41 -7.39 -3.88 -7.79
N VAL A 42 -7.38 -2.88 -8.68
CA VAL A 42 -6.60 -1.63 -8.54
C VAL A 42 -7.00 -0.88 -7.27
N GLU A 43 -8.28 -0.80 -6.94
CA GLU A 43 -8.73 -0.15 -5.70
C GLU A 43 -8.24 -0.88 -4.44
N THR A 44 -8.16 -2.22 -4.50
CA THR A 44 -7.57 -3.02 -3.42
C THR A 44 -6.07 -2.77 -3.31
N TYR A 45 -5.36 -2.76 -4.44
CA TYR A 45 -3.94 -2.45 -4.51
C TYR A 45 -3.62 -1.07 -3.93
N LYS A 46 -4.35 -0.02 -4.35
CA LYS A 46 -4.19 1.36 -3.83
C LYS A 46 -4.36 1.42 -2.31
N LYS A 47 -5.41 0.77 -1.78
CA LYS A 47 -5.68 0.73 -0.32
C LYS A 47 -4.54 0.07 0.45
N SER A 48 -4.03 -1.05 -0.06
CA SER A 48 -2.91 -1.78 0.55
C SER A 48 -1.61 -0.96 0.51
N MET A 49 -1.31 -0.35 -0.64
CA MET A 49 -0.07 0.40 -0.87
C MET A 49 -0.03 1.79 -0.24
N LEU A 50 -1.18 2.36 0.16
CA LEU A 50 -1.21 3.66 0.81
C LEU A 50 -0.35 3.70 2.09
N THR A 51 -0.23 2.58 2.81
CA THR A 51 0.58 2.51 4.03
C THR A 51 2.07 2.73 3.76
N PRO A 52 2.76 1.89 2.95
CA PRO A 52 4.17 2.12 2.64
C PRO A 52 4.42 3.43 1.90
N ILE A 53 3.49 3.89 1.06
CA ILE A 53 3.60 5.19 0.39
C ILE A 53 3.58 6.33 1.41
N ALA A 54 2.58 6.38 2.30
CA ALA A 54 2.49 7.43 3.31
C ALA A 54 3.71 7.45 4.25
N LEU A 55 4.18 6.28 4.69
CA LEU A 55 5.39 6.18 5.51
C LEU A 55 6.64 6.66 4.76
N SER A 56 6.79 6.30 3.48
CA SER A 56 7.92 6.75 2.67
C SER A 56 7.91 8.27 2.45
N LEU A 57 6.73 8.86 2.25
CA LEU A 57 6.60 10.31 2.05
C LEU A 57 6.84 11.07 3.36
N VAL A 58 6.36 10.56 4.49
CA VAL A 58 6.74 11.13 5.80
C VAL A 58 8.26 11.01 6.01
N ALA A 59 8.88 9.88 5.66
CA ALA A 59 10.33 9.72 5.76
C ALA A 59 11.10 10.80 4.99
N THR A 60 10.62 11.15 3.78
CA THR A 60 11.22 12.14 2.89
C THR A 60 10.99 13.57 3.36
N HIS A 61 9.79 13.89 3.85
CA HIS A 61 9.38 15.27 4.13
C HIS A 61 9.44 15.67 5.60
N GLN A 62 9.68 14.73 6.52
CA GLN A 62 9.64 15.00 7.97
C GLN A 62 10.65 16.08 8.41
N PRO A 63 10.27 16.92 9.40
CA PRO A 63 8.94 16.99 10.01
C PRO A 63 7.92 17.70 9.09
N ALA A 64 6.75 17.11 8.86
CA ALA A 64 5.79 17.59 7.86
C ALA A 64 4.34 17.67 8.35
N GLU A 65 3.56 18.62 7.82
CA GLU A 65 2.11 18.65 8.03
C GLU A 65 1.39 17.55 7.23
N ILE A 66 0.20 17.14 7.67
CA ILE A 66 -0.63 16.16 6.94
C ILE A 66 -0.95 16.64 5.52
N SER A 67 -1.17 17.95 5.33
CA SER A 67 -1.40 18.59 4.03
C SER A 67 -0.23 18.36 3.06
N THR A 68 1.01 18.58 3.53
CA THR A 68 2.23 18.31 2.75
C THR A 68 2.30 16.85 2.33
N ILE A 69 1.94 15.91 3.21
CA ILE A 69 1.91 14.49 2.87
C ILE A 69 0.81 14.20 1.84
N ALA A 70 -0.37 14.81 1.96
CA ALA A 70 -1.46 14.64 1.00
C ALA A 70 -1.05 15.07 -0.42
N GLU A 71 -0.45 16.26 -0.53
CA GLU A 71 0.09 16.78 -1.80
C GLU A 71 1.16 15.84 -2.37
N ALA A 72 2.06 15.37 -1.52
CA ALA A 72 3.13 14.46 -1.92
C ALA A 72 2.60 13.09 -2.40
N VAL A 73 1.51 12.57 -1.81
CA VAL A 73 0.89 11.32 -2.29
C VAL A 73 0.31 11.52 -3.69
N THR A 74 -0.46 12.59 -3.90
CA THR A 74 -1.03 12.90 -5.21
C THR A 74 0.07 13.09 -6.25
N ALA A 75 1.13 13.83 -5.91
CA ALA A 75 2.26 14.06 -6.81
C ALA A 75 3.02 12.78 -7.16
N ALA A 76 3.22 11.87 -6.20
CA ALA A 76 3.99 10.65 -6.40
C ALA A 76 3.21 9.53 -7.11
N THR A 77 1.88 9.52 -7.01
CA THR A 77 1.04 8.37 -7.44
C THR A 77 -0.03 8.71 -8.46
N GLY A 78 -0.39 9.99 -8.59
CA GLY A 78 -1.59 10.43 -9.32
C GLY A 78 -2.91 10.05 -8.64
N TRP A 79 -2.89 9.39 -7.47
CA TRP A 79 -4.10 8.91 -6.82
C TRP A 79 -4.87 10.05 -6.18
N GLN A 80 -6.19 10.03 -6.39
CA GLN A 80 -7.11 10.94 -5.69
C GLN A 80 -7.49 10.31 -4.35
N ILE A 81 -6.89 10.80 -3.27
CA ILE A 81 -7.18 10.31 -1.92
C ILE A 81 -8.05 11.33 -1.19
N THR A 82 -9.13 10.85 -0.58
CA THR A 82 -9.93 11.70 0.29
C THR A 82 -9.13 12.10 1.53
N GLU A 83 -9.26 13.35 1.97
CA GLU A 83 -8.62 13.85 3.19
C GLU A 83 -8.91 12.97 4.40
N ARG A 84 -10.17 12.51 4.54
CA ARG A 84 -10.62 11.57 5.57
C ARG A 84 -9.89 10.24 5.51
N GLY A 85 -9.66 9.70 4.31
CA GLY A 85 -8.97 8.42 4.10
C GLY A 85 -7.49 8.50 4.50
N LEU A 86 -6.81 9.58 4.10
CA LEU A 86 -5.44 9.84 4.51
C LEU A 86 -5.35 10.02 6.04
N TYR A 87 -6.22 10.85 6.62
CA TYR A 87 -6.24 11.08 8.06
C TYR A 87 -6.40 9.79 8.87
N ARG A 88 -7.32 8.90 8.47
CA ARG A 88 -7.50 7.58 9.11
C ARG A 88 -6.24 6.72 9.02
N THR A 89 -5.58 6.73 7.87
CA THR A 89 -4.33 5.98 7.67
C THR A 89 -3.22 6.50 8.58
N ILE A 90 -3.02 7.82 8.61
CA ILE A 90 -2.06 8.48 9.49
C ILE A 90 -2.38 8.17 10.96
N LYS A 91 -3.64 8.30 11.38
CA LYS A 91 -4.06 8.00 12.76
C LYS A 91 -3.76 6.56 13.15
N ARG A 92 -4.06 5.60 12.28
CA ARG A 92 -3.73 4.17 12.50
C ARG A 92 -2.22 3.95 12.66
N LEU A 93 -1.41 4.62 11.84
CA LEU A 93 0.05 4.55 11.93
C LEU A 93 0.58 5.15 13.24
N GLN A 94 -0.04 6.23 13.72
CA GLN A 94 0.29 6.82 15.02
C GLN A 94 -0.10 5.92 16.19
N ASP A 95 -1.30 5.35 16.14
CA ASP A 95 -1.80 4.42 17.18
C ASP A 95 -0.94 3.16 17.28
N SER A 96 -0.32 2.77 16.16
CA SER A 96 0.64 1.66 16.10
C SER A 96 2.08 2.06 16.45
N GLY A 97 2.35 3.33 16.75
CA GLY A 97 3.68 3.84 17.10
C GLY A 97 4.64 4.01 15.92
N PHE A 98 4.18 3.88 14.68
CA PHE A 98 5.02 4.05 13.48
C PHE A 98 5.25 5.53 13.13
N LEU A 99 4.32 6.39 13.50
CA LEU A 99 4.41 7.84 13.33
C LEU A 99 4.22 8.53 14.67
N VAL A 100 4.85 9.69 14.83
CA VAL A 100 4.62 10.59 15.97
C VAL A 100 4.21 11.96 15.45
N SER A 101 3.36 12.66 16.21
CA SER A 101 3.08 14.09 15.98
C SER A 101 3.63 14.94 17.11
N THR A 102 4.35 16.01 16.75
CA THR A 102 4.72 17.08 17.66
C THR A 102 3.86 18.32 17.39
N ALA A 103 3.43 18.99 18.44
CA ALA A 103 2.71 20.26 18.33
C ALA A 103 3.72 21.41 18.27
N VAL A 104 3.69 22.20 17.20
CA VAL A 104 4.53 23.38 17.02
C VAL A 104 3.67 24.63 16.87
N ASP A 105 4.19 25.78 17.28
CA ASP A 105 3.51 27.05 17.10
C ASP A 105 3.50 27.47 15.64
N ALA A 106 2.32 27.73 15.10
CA ALA A 106 2.19 28.33 13.79
C ALA A 106 2.77 29.75 13.81
N PRO A 107 3.66 30.09 12.86
CA PRO A 107 4.09 31.47 12.69
C PRO A 107 2.86 32.37 12.50
N ARG A 108 2.80 33.45 13.28
CA ARG A 108 1.82 34.57 13.16
C ARG A 108 0.39 34.32 13.62
N THR A 109 -0.05 33.08 13.87
CA THR A 109 -1.44 32.82 14.31
C THR A 109 -1.56 32.24 15.71
N GLY A 110 -0.46 31.75 16.31
CA GLY A 110 -0.48 31.10 17.62
C GLY A 110 -1.23 29.75 17.66
N ALA A 111 -1.80 29.31 16.53
CA ALA A 111 -2.43 28.01 16.41
C ALA A 111 -1.38 26.90 16.46
N LYS A 112 -1.65 25.80 17.15
CA LYS A 112 -0.75 24.64 17.16
C LYS A 112 -0.92 23.86 15.86
N ARG A 113 0.17 23.65 15.12
CA ARG A 113 0.21 22.71 13.99
C ARG A 113 0.82 21.39 14.44
N LYS A 114 0.34 20.30 13.85
CA LYS A 114 0.90 18.96 14.11
C LYS A 114 1.87 18.62 12.99
N LEU A 115 3.13 18.42 13.35
CA LEU A 115 4.13 17.90 12.43
C LEU A 115 4.33 16.42 12.66
N LEU A 116 4.25 15.64 11.58
CA LEU A 116 4.50 14.22 11.54
C LEU A 116 5.99 13.95 11.42
N SER A 117 6.46 12.94 12.14
CA SER A 117 7.78 12.34 11.98
C SER A 117 7.67 10.82 12.03
N LEU A 118 8.54 10.16 11.29
CA LEU A 118 8.70 8.72 11.29
C LEU A 118 9.46 8.30 12.55
N THR A 119 8.95 7.29 13.26
CA THR A 119 9.69 6.71 14.39
C THR A 119 10.71 5.67 13.90
N PRO A 120 11.70 5.28 14.72
CA PRO A 120 12.57 4.16 14.37
C PRO A 120 11.80 2.87 14.07
N LEU A 121 10.74 2.59 14.83
CA LEU A 121 9.84 1.46 14.58
C LEU A 121 9.16 1.57 13.21
N GLY A 122 8.66 2.76 12.85
CA GLY A 122 8.08 3.03 11.54
C GLY A 122 9.07 2.86 10.40
N ALA A 123 10.32 3.27 10.58
CA ALA A 123 11.39 3.08 9.60
C ALA A 123 11.72 1.59 9.38
N SER A 124 11.83 0.80 10.45
CA SER A 124 12.03 -0.65 10.35
C SER A 124 10.86 -1.35 9.67
N TYR A 125 9.62 -0.97 10.00
CA TYR A 125 8.42 -1.51 9.36
C TYR A 125 8.38 -1.18 7.86
N LEU A 126 8.66 0.08 7.49
CA LEU A 126 8.74 0.49 6.10
C LEU A 126 9.83 -0.27 5.32
N SER A 127 11.00 -0.46 5.92
CA SER A 127 12.10 -1.23 5.32
C SER A 127 11.70 -2.68 5.07
N GLY A 128 11.04 -3.34 6.03
CA GLY A 128 10.53 -4.69 5.89
C GLY A 128 9.50 -4.83 4.75
N ILE A 129 8.58 -3.86 4.63
CA ILE A 129 7.63 -3.83 3.49
C ILE A 129 8.38 -3.68 2.17
N LYS A 130 9.26 -2.67 2.05
CA LYS A 130 9.99 -2.38 0.79
C LYS A 130 10.81 -3.59 0.32
N GLY A 131 11.44 -4.31 1.24
CA GLY A 131 12.19 -5.53 0.93
C GLY A 131 11.32 -6.73 0.52
N SER A 132 10.01 -6.65 0.71
CA SER A 132 9.04 -7.71 0.38
C SER A 132 8.18 -7.39 -0.84
N LEU A 133 8.31 -6.19 -1.42
CA LEU A 133 7.58 -5.83 -2.64
C LEU A 133 8.15 -6.63 -3.82
N VAL A 134 7.25 -7.17 -4.64
CA VAL A 134 7.58 -7.93 -5.84
C VAL A 134 7.06 -7.21 -7.07
N GLU A 135 7.82 -7.29 -8.15
CA GLU A 135 7.39 -6.83 -9.47
C GLU A 135 6.69 -7.97 -10.21
N VAL A 136 5.70 -7.63 -11.02
CA VAL A 136 5.08 -8.62 -11.91
C VAL A 136 6.11 -8.93 -13.01
N PRO A 137 6.50 -10.20 -13.19
CA PRO A 137 7.45 -10.55 -14.25
C PRO A 137 6.88 -10.15 -15.62
N GLU A 138 7.62 -9.36 -16.38
CA GLU A 138 7.32 -9.14 -17.79
C GLU A 138 7.81 -10.35 -18.58
N GLU A 139 6.91 -10.95 -19.39
CA GLU A 139 7.33 -11.93 -20.39
C GLU A 139 8.25 -11.23 -21.39
N ARG A 140 9.50 -11.69 -21.49
CA ARG A 140 10.48 -11.23 -22.49
C ARG A 140 10.30 -11.96 -23.81
#